data_AF-A0A6J4PBY5-F1
#
_entry.id   AF-A0A6J4PBY5-F1
#
_cell.length_a   1.000
_cell.length_b   1.000
_cell.length_c   1.000
_cell.angle_alpha   90.00
_cell.angle_beta   90.00
_cell.angle_gamma   90.00
#
_symmetry.space_group_name_H-M   'P 1'
#
loop_
_entity.id
_entity.type
_entity.pdbx_description
1 polymer ?
#
loop_
_entity_poly.entity_id
_entity_poly.type
_entity_poly.pdbx_seq_one_letter_code
_entity_poly.pdbx_strand_id
1 'polypeptide(L)'
;MPDPLDVLRTPVTPVAPDPAFVRDLRARIERALLAPPQEEPMTVSTAAPAARLHALTPYLAVTDARAAVDFYVAAFGAVRRDDPVVMPDGRIGHVEVALGDSVLMLADEFPEMGLAAPTTRGGVSQSLRLEVADPDAVVEAALAAGGVLERPVADAPYGRSGVVLDPSGHRWMVARAPAAARPGDVVYASLWTPDAPRTAAFLTAALGWTTTAGDDGGGLRVAGSGLGIVPGPERGLFLGFAVADLDTAVAVVRAAGGTAAEPQDRHGGRVADCVDDQGLAFALFQGPGSAVDAPAFVEIRVPDTVRARAFYGTVLGWGFRPGHVPGTWNGTVGDDRTRPRTGLSGGHDTALVVPTWDVPDLDAALAAVRAAGGTAGAATEQPFGLVAPCADDQGTPFRLRLRRP
;
A
#
# COMPACT_ATOMS: atom_id res chain seq x y z
N MET A 1 -61.15 -9.96 -12.33
CA MET A 1 -59.72 -10.03 -12.69
C MET A 1 -59.00 -10.70 -11.54
N PRO A 2 -58.38 -11.86 -11.73
CA PRO A 2 -57.55 -12.51 -10.72
C PRO A 2 -56.36 -11.60 -10.35
N ASP A 3 -55.98 -11.60 -9.07
CA ASP A 3 -54.84 -10.83 -8.57
C ASP A 3 -53.54 -11.42 -9.14
N PRO A 4 -52.70 -10.64 -9.84
CA PRO A 4 -51.43 -11.11 -10.40
C PRO A 4 -50.44 -11.64 -9.35
N LEU A 5 -50.67 -11.39 -8.05
CA LEU A 5 -49.82 -11.88 -6.96
C LEU A 5 -50.21 -13.28 -6.43
N ASP A 6 -51.35 -13.85 -6.87
CA ASP A 6 -51.76 -15.21 -6.46
C ASP A 6 -50.82 -16.31 -6.99
N VAL A 7 -50.03 -16.03 -8.04
CA VAL A 7 -48.98 -16.93 -8.56
C VAL A 7 -47.92 -17.24 -7.50
N LEU A 8 -47.61 -16.29 -6.60
CA LEU A 8 -46.57 -16.44 -5.57
C LEU A 8 -46.99 -17.38 -4.42
N ARG A 9 -48.27 -17.70 -4.32
CA ARG A 9 -48.82 -18.61 -3.29
C ARG A 9 -48.89 -20.06 -3.76
N THR A 10 -48.54 -20.32 -5.01
CA THR A 10 -48.53 -21.68 -5.57
C THR A 10 -47.23 -22.37 -5.17
N PRO A 11 -47.26 -23.57 -4.58
CA PRO A 11 -46.04 -24.27 -4.18
C PRO A 11 -45.16 -24.57 -5.41
N VAL A 12 -43.94 -24.03 -5.41
CA VAL A 12 -42.93 -24.26 -6.46
C VAL A 12 -42.51 -25.73 -6.38
N THR A 13 -42.91 -26.51 -7.38
CA THR A 13 -42.41 -27.87 -7.55
C THR A 13 -41.10 -27.79 -8.32
N PRO A 14 -39.94 -28.20 -7.76
CA PRO A 14 -38.67 -28.14 -8.47
C PRO A 14 -38.77 -28.99 -9.73
N VAL A 15 -38.75 -28.35 -10.90
CA VAL A 15 -38.66 -29.05 -12.18
C VAL A 15 -37.20 -29.43 -12.34
N ALA A 16 -36.90 -30.73 -12.35
CA ALA A 16 -35.57 -31.19 -12.71
C ALA A 16 -35.25 -30.67 -14.13
N PRO A 17 -34.07 -30.06 -14.34
CA PRO A 17 -33.72 -29.52 -15.65
C PRO A 17 -33.76 -30.63 -16.70
N ASP A 18 -34.18 -30.27 -17.91
CA ASP A 18 -34.26 -31.19 -19.05
C ASP A 18 -32.93 -31.98 -19.17
N PRO A 19 -32.97 -33.33 -19.14
CA PRO A 19 -31.77 -34.16 -19.29
C PRO A 19 -30.97 -33.88 -20.56
N ALA A 20 -31.59 -33.37 -21.63
CA ALA A 20 -30.90 -32.91 -22.83
C ALA A 20 -30.06 -31.65 -22.54
N PHE A 21 -30.67 -30.65 -21.90
CA PHE A 21 -29.96 -29.42 -21.50
C PHE A 21 -28.80 -29.70 -20.55
N VAL A 22 -28.98 -30.58 -19.55
CA VAL A 22 -27.92 -30.94 -18.61
C VAL A 22 -26.74 -31.60 -19.34
N ARG A 23 -27.03 -32.46 -20.32
CA ARG A 23 -26.01 -33.15 -21.13
C ARG A 23 -25.25 -32.16 -22.02
N ASP A 24 -25.96 -31.24 -22.65
CA ASP A 24 -25.37 -30.22 -23.52
C ASP A 24 -24.51 -29.23 -22.73
N LEU A 25 -24.99 -28.81 -21.56
CA LEU A 25 -24.25 -27.95 -20.66
C LEU A 25 -22.98 -28.63 -20.14
N ARG A 26 -23.09 -29.90 -19.71
CA ARG A 26 -21.92 -30.69 -19.29
C ARG A 26 -20.90 -30.83 -20.43
N ALA A 27 -21.34 -31.16 -21.64
CA ALA A 27 -20.47 -31.27 -22.80
C ALA A 27 -19.83 -29.93 -23.22
N ARG A 28 -20.46 -28.79 -22.93
CA ARG A 28 -19.88 -27.45 -23.14
C ARG A 28 -18.83 -27.13 -22.07
N ILE A 29 -19.11 -27.44 -20.80
CA ILE A 29 -18.17 -27.20 -19.70
C ILE A 29 -16.94 -28.10 -19.85
N GLU A 30 -17.12 -29.38 -20.16
CA GLU A 30 -16.00 -30.31 -20.41
C GLU A 30 -15.14 -29.85 -21.59
N ARG A 31 -15.75 -29.39 -22.69
CA ARG A 31 -15.00 -28.77 -23.81
C ARG A 31 -14.26 -27.51 -23.39
N ALA A 32 -14.84 -26.67 -22.54
CA ALA A 32 -14.18 -25.45 -22.07
C ALA A 32 -13.02 -25.72 -21.11
N LEU A 33 -13.12 -26.77 -20.28
CA LEU A 33 -12.09 -27.16 -19.32
C LEU A 33 -10.96 -27.98 -19.94
N LEU A 34 -11.24 -28.72 -21.01
CA LEU A 34 -10.28 -29.60 -21.68
C LEU A 34 -9.69 -29.01 -22.97
N ALA A 35 -10.19 -27.85 -23.43
CA ALA A 35 -9.56 -27.12 -24.52
C ALA A 35 -8.19 -26.59 -24.05
N PRO A 36 -7.11 -26.82 -24.80
CA PRO A 36 -5.87 -26.09 -24.56
C PRO A 36 -6.15 -24.58 -24.70
N PRO A 37 -5.49 -23.72 -23.91
CA PRO A 37 -5.70 -22.28 -24.01
C PRO A 37 -5.52 -21.88 -25.48
N GLN A 38 -6.57 -21.33 -26.09
CA GLN A 38 -6.44 -20.70 -27.38
C GLN A 38 -5.53 -19.49 -27.15
N GLU A 39 -4.32 -19.55 -27.70
CA GLU A 39 -3.47 -18.38 -27.94
C GLU A 39 -4.15 -17.49 -28.99
N GLU A 40 -5.29 -16.91 -28.62
CA GLU A 40 -5.63 -15.61 -29.17
C GLU A 40 -4.66 -14.63 -28.53
N PRO A 41 -3.95 -13.79 -29.30
CA PRO A 41 -3.19 -12.69 -28.73
C PRO A 41 -4.20 -11.74 -28.08
N MET A 42 -4.53 -12.00 -26.82
CA MET A 42 -5.10 -11.02 -25.91
C MET A 42 -4.02 -10.00 -25.64
N THR A 43 -3.75 -9.15 -26.63
CA THR A 43 -3.31 -7.79 -26.34
C THR A 43 -4.46 -7.16 -25.59
N VAL A 44 -4.46 -7.28 -24.27
CA VAL A 44 -5.03 -6.25 -23.41
C VAL A 44 -4.11 -5.04 -23.62
N SER A 45 -4.27 -4.38 -24.76
CA SER A 45 -3.89 -2.99 -24.88
C SER A 45 -4.89 -2.28 -23.99
N THR A 46 -4.54 -2.14 -22.72
CA THR A 46 -5.09 -1.09 -21.89
C THR A 46 -4.59 0.20 -22.53
N ALA A 47 -5.23 0.61 -23.63
CA ALA A 47 -5.07 1.96 -24.12
C ALA A 47 -5.43 2.85 -22.92
N ALA A 48 -4.47 3.66 -22.48
CA ALA A 48 -4.73 4.63 -21.43
C ALA A 48 -6.01 5.39 -21.80
N PRO A 49 -6.95 5.60 -20.86
CA PRO A 49 -8.18 6.31 -21.15
C PRO A 49 -7.81 7.64 -21.82
N ALA A 50 -8.42 7.91 -22.99
CA ALA A 50 -8.13 9.12 -23.74
C ALA A 50 -8.40 10.34 -22.84
N ALA A 51 -7.39 11.19 -22.67
CA ALA A 51 -7.50 12.36 -21.83
C ALA A 51 -8.64 13.28 -22.29
N ARG A 52 -9.41 13.79 -21.33
CA ARG A 52 -10.56 14.65 -21.58
C ARG A 52 -10.57 15.86 -20.64
N LEU A 53 -11.33 16.87 -21.05
CA LEU A 53 -11.69 17.97 -20.16
C LEU A 53 -12.62 17.46 -19.07
N HIS A 54 -12.33 17.86 -17.83
CA HIS A 54 -13.20 17.61 -16.68
C HIS A 54 -13.86 18.91 -16.23
N ALA A 55 -14.82 18.81 -15.29
CA ALA A 55 -15.55 19.97 -14.77
C ALA A 55 -14.62 21.08 -14.22
N LEU A 56 -13.45 20.70 -13.71
CA LEU A 56 -12.35 21.59 -13.41
C LEU A 56 -11.14 21.18 -14.27
N THR A 57 -10.67 22.08 -15.13
CA THR A 57 -9.48 21.89 -15.95
C THR A 57 -8.52 23.06 -15.69
N PRO A 58 -7.32 22.83 -15.14
CA PRO A 58 -6.39 23.92 -14.85
C PRO A 58 -5.87 24.56 -16.13
N TYR A 59 -5.74 25.89 -16.09
CA TYR A 59 -5.11 26.69 -17.13
C TYR A 59 -3.92 27.44 -16.52
N LEU A 60 -2.72 27.13 -16.98
CA LEU A 60 -1.49 27.69 -16.42
C LEU A 60 -0.93 28.79 -17.32
N ALA A 61 -0.55 29.91 -16.68
CA ALA A 61 0.37 30.86 -17.28
C ALA A 61 1.79 30.41 -16.98
N VAL A 62 2.61 30.25 -18.01
CA VAL A 62 4.00 29.81 -17.90
C VAL A 62 4.92 30.84 -18.56
N THR A 63 6.17 30.93 -18.10
CA THR A 63 7.13 31.90 -18.65
C THR A 63 7.55 31.58 -20.08
N ASP A 64 7.57 30.29 -20.42
CA ASP A 64 7.76 29.76 -21.77
C ASP A 64 6.96 28.46 -21.92
N ALA A 65 5.91 28.49 -22.72
CA ALA A 65 5.00 27.38 -22.94
C ALA A 65 5.61 26.24 -23.75
N ARG A 66 6.60 26.49 -24.62
CA ARG A 66 7.29 25.42 -25.33
C ARG A 66 8.16 24.64 -24.35
N ALA A 67 8.95 25.35 -23.55
CA ALA A 67 9.76 24.74 -22.51
C ALA A 67 8.92 24.04 -21.43
N ALA A 68 7.75 24.60 -21.08
CA ALA A 68 6.83 23.96 -20.15
C ALA A 68 6.25 22.65 -20.70
N VAL A 69 5.85 22.61 -21.98
CA VAL A 69 5.42 21.37 -22.63
C VAL A 69 6.54 20.33 -22.59
N ASP A 70 7.76 20.69 -22.98
CA ASP A 70 8.91 19.78 -22.97
C ASP A 70 9.19 19.25 -21.54
N PHE A 71 9.11 20.12 -20.54
CA PHE A 71 9.22 19.75 -19.14
C PHE A 71 8.13 18.75 -18.73
N TYR A 72 6.85 19.02 -19.03
CA TYR A 72 5.76 18.11 -18.66
C TYR A 72 5.84 16.76 -19.39
N VAL A 73 6.29 16.75 -20.64
CA VAL A 73 6.57 15.51 -21.38
C VAL A 73 7.67 14.71 -20.68
N ALA A 74 8.81 15.35 -20.38
CA ALA A 74 9.97 14.67 -19.80
C ALA A 74 9.76 14.24 -18.34
N ALA A 75 9.15 15.09 -17.52
CA ALA A 75 8.99 14.88 -16.08
C ALA A 75 7.76 14.02 -15.76
N PHE A 76 6.64 14.30 -16.42
CA PHE A 76 5.33 13.75 -16.04
C PHE A 76 4.76 12.77 -17.07
N GLY A 77 5.48 12.52 -18.16
CA GLY A 77 5.00 11.67 -19.26
C GLY A 77 3.80 12.29 -19.98
N ALA A 78 3.70 13.62 -20.00
CA ALA A 78 2.62 14.30 -20.69
C ALA A 78 2.65 14.03 -22.20
N VAL A 79 1.49 14.05 -22.84
CA VAL A 79 1.37 13.92 -24.30
C VAL A 79 0.70 15.15 -24.87
N ARG A 80 1.36 15.87 -25.77
CA ARG A 80 0.76 17.01 -26.46
C ARG A 80 -0.43 16.54 -27.30
N ARG A 81 -1.58 17.20 -27.16
CA ARG A 81 -2.82 16.78 -27.84
C ARG A 81 -2.94 17.34 -29.25
N ASP A 82 -2.77 18.64 -29.38
CA ASP A 82 -2.91 19.40 -30.62
C ASP A 82 -1.73 20.34 -30.83
N ASP A 83 -1.65 20.95 -32.02
CA ASP A 83 -0.65 21.98 -32.29
C ASP A 83 -0.93 23.25 -31.49
N PRO A 84 0.10 23.90 -30.91
CA PRO A 84 -0.08 25.14 -30.16
C PRO A 84 -0.68 26.26 -31.02
N VAL A 85 -1.58 27.04 -30.42
CA VAL A 85 -2.06 28.29 -31.02
C VAL A 85 -1.01 29.36 -30.80
N VAL A 86 -0.31 29.72 -31.88
CA VAL A 86 0.73 30.76 -31.87
C VAL A 86 0.13 32.11 -32.25
N MET A 87 0.37 33.10 -31.41
CA MET A 87 -0.08 34.48 -31.58
C MET A 87 0.82 35.23 -32.59
N PRO A 88 0.40 36.40 -33.12
CA PRO A 88 1.19 37.16 -34.10
C PRO A 88 2.58 37.60 -33.60
N ASP A 89 2.78 37.71 -32.29
CA ASP A 89 4.05 38.05 -31.65
C ASP A 89 4.96 36.82 -31.39
N GLY A 90 4.50 35.62 -31.76
CA GLY A 90 5.24 34.36 -31.62
C GLY A 90 5.02 33.63 -30.29
N ARG A 91 4.33 34.25 -29.32
CA ARG A 91 3.93 33.60 -28.06
C ARG A 91 2.84 32.55 -28.31
N ILE A 92 2.82 31.51 -27.49
CA ILE A 92 1.74 30.52 -27.45
C ILE A 92 0.59 31.10 -26.63
N GLY A 93 -0.53 31.39 -27.28
CA GLY A 93 -1.76 31.80 -26.61
C GLY A 93 -2.52 30.63 -26.00
N HIS A 94 -2.33 29.42 -26.53
CA HIS A 94 -2.95 28.21 -26.02
C HIS A 94 -2.24 26.92 -26.48
N VAL A 95 -2.07 25.96 -25.58
CA VAL A 95 -1.68 24.58 -25.88
C VAL A 95 -2.27 23.64 -24.85
N GLU A 96 -2.58 22.42 -25.26
CA GLU A 96 -3.07 21.36 -24.39
C GLU A 96 -2.09 20.19 -24.30
N VAL A 97 -1.90 19.70 -23.09
CA VAL A 97 -1.22 18.43 -22.82
C VAL A 97 -2.14 17.48 -22.06
N ALA A 98 -2.06 16.20 -22.40
CA ALA A 98 -2.70 15.11 -21.68
C ALA A 98 -1.79 14.63 -20.54
N LEU A 99 -2.35 14.51 -19.34
CA LEU A 99 -1.72 13.93 -18.16
C LEU A 99 -2.69 12.88 -17.59
N GLY A 100 -2.37 11.60 -17.80
CA GLY A 100 -3.30 10.52 -17.49
C GLY A 100 -4.61 10.66 -18.27
N ASP A 101 -5.74 10.73 -17.56
CA ASP A 101 -7.08 10.90 -18.14
C ASP A 101 -7.54 12.37 -18.23
N SER A 102 -6.68 13.31 -17.82
CA SER A 102 -6.99 14.73 -17.66
C SER A 102 -6.22 15.59 -18.64
N VAL A 103 -6.80 16.73 -19.01
CA VAL A 103 -6.16 17.74 -19.85
C VAL A 103 -5.63 18.86 -18.96
N LEU A 104 -4.45 19.38 -19.29
CA LEU A 104 -3.89 20.60 -18.74
C LEU A 104 -3.73 21.61 -19.88
N MET A 105 -4.21 22.82 -19.67
CA MET A 105 -4.09 23.92 -20.63
C MET A 105 -2.99 24.87 -20.20
N LEU A 106 -2.22 25.37 -21.17
CA LEU A 106 -1.13 26.31 -20.93
C LEU A 106 -1.19 27.48 -21.91
N ALA A 107 -0.65 28.61 -21.49
CA ALA A 107 -0.24 29.70 -22.38
C ALA A 107 1.04 30.34 -21.86
N ASP A 108 1.78 30.98 -22.75
CA ASP A 108 2.78 31.96 -22.35
C ASP A 108 2.12 33.04 -21.48
N GLU A 109 2.90 33.67 -20.63
CA GLU A 109 2.42 34.80 -19.87
C GLU A 109 2.15 36.05 -20.73
N PHE A 110 1.14 36.80 -20.32
CA PHE A 110 0.77 38.12 -20.83
C PHE A 110 0.59 39.07 -19.63
N PRO A 111 1.69 39.51 -18.99
CA PRO A 111 1.62 40.39 -17.82
C PRO A 111 0.85 41.69 -18.07
N GLU A 112 0.87 42.18 -19.32
CA GLU A 112 0.09 43.33 -19.79
C GLU A 112 -1.43 43.13 -19.69
N MET A 113 -1.90 41.88 -19.64
CA MET A 113 -3.28 41.48 -19.42
C MET A 113 -3.51 40.91 -18.01
N GLY A 114 -2.51 41.01 -17.12
CA GLY A 114 -2.56 40.46 -15.77
C GLY A 114 -2.39 38.94 -15.68
N LEU A 115 -2.05 38.26 -16.79
CA LEU A 115 -1.79 36.82 -16.83
C LEU A 115 -0.28 36.57 -16.68
N ALA A 116 0.16 36.09 -15.52
CA ALA A 116 1.58 35.94 -15.22
C ALA A 116 1.86 34.62 -14.50
N ALA A 117 3.03 34.04 -14.77
CA ALA A 117 3.52 32.84 -14.10
C ALA A 117 3.86 33.12 -12.62
N PRO A 118 3.91 32.10 -11.76
CA PRO A 118 4.29 32.26 -10.35
C PRO A 118 5.63 32.97 -10.13
N THR A 119 6.65 32.68 -10.94
CA THR A 119 7.95 33.36 -10.88
C THR A 119 7.81 34.87 -11.13
N THR A 120 7.06 35.27 -12.14
CA THR A 120 6.78 36.68 -12.48
C THR A 120 5.91 37.36 -11.42
N ARG A 121 4.97 36.65 -10.79
CA ARG A 121 4.14 37.16 -9.70
C ARG A 121 4.84 37.23 -8.34
N GLY A 122 6.02 36.63 -8.19
CA GLY A 122 6.79 36.61 -6.95
C GLY A 122 6.36 35.54 -5.94
N GLY A 123 5.65 34.50 -6.38
CA GLY A 123 5.29 33.38 -5.51
C GLY A 123 4.19 32.47 -6.05
N VAL A 124 4.11 31.29 -5.44
CA VAL A 124 3.11 30.27 -5.74
C VAL A 124 1.72 30.74 -5.29
N SER A 125 0.73 30.70 -6.18
CA SER A 125 -0.68 30.98 -5.85
C SER A 125 -1.52 29.73 -5.60
N GLN A 126 -1.08 28.57 -6.10
CA GLN A 126 -1.83 27.31 -6.07
C GLN A 126 -0.90 26.10 -6.10
N SER A 127 -1.41 24.93 -5.72
CA SER A 127 -0.73 23.65 -5.92
C SER A 127 -1.59 22.74 -6.79
N LEU A 128 -0.94 22.06 -7.72
CA LEU A 128 -1.54 21.04 -8.57
C LEU A 128 -1.15 19.68 -8.01
N ARG A 129 -2.11 18.77 -7.85
CA ARG A 129 -1.84 17.41 -7.39
C ARG A 129 -1.87 16.46 -8.58
N LEU A 130 -0.76 15.75 -8.78
CA LEU A 130 -0.61 14.74 -9.82
C LEU A 130 -0.53 13.36 -9.17
N GLU A 131 -1.52 12.50 -9.46
CA GLU A 131 -1.52 11.10 -9.03
C GLU A 131 -0.68 10.28 -10.01
N VAL A 132 0.33 9.58 -9.50
CA VAL A 132 1.27 8.80 -10.29
C VAL A 132 1.54 7.43 -9.65
N ALA A 133 1.99 6.48 -10.47
CA ALA A 133 2.35 5.15 -9.98
C ALA A 133 3.64 5.14 -9.14
N ASP A 134 4.58 6.04 -9.44
CA ASP A 134 5.88 6.13 -8.76
C ASP A 134 6.27 7.61 -8.54
N PRO A 135 5.98 8.18 -7.36
CA PRO A 135 6.34 9.56 -7.06
C PRO A 135 7.85 9.83 -7.06
N ASP A 136 8.68 8.85 -6.70
CA ASP A 136 10.13 9.02 -6.65
C ASP A 136 10.69 9.18 -8.06
N ALA A 137 10.34 8.26 -8.96
CA ALA A 137 10.78 8.32 -10.35
C ALA A 137 10.34 9.61 -11.06
N VAL A 138 9.11 10.07 -10.78
CA VAL A 138 8.58 11.32 -11.35
C VAL A 138 9.29 12.54 -10.79
N VAL A 139 9.59 12.58 -9.49
CA VAL A 139 10.36 13.68 -8.89
C VAL A 139 11.79 13.68 -9.44
N GLU A 140 12.46 12.54 -9.55
CA GLU A 140 13.79 12.44 -10.17
C GLU A 140 13.79 12.96 -11.62
N ALA A 141 12.81 12.55 -12.42
CA ALA A 141 12.65 13.03 -13.80
C ALA A 141 12.39 14.55 -13.86
N ALA A 142 11.57 15.07 -12.94
CA ALA A 142 11.30 16.51 -12.84
C ALA A 142 12.57 17.31 -12.52
N LEU A 143 13.41 16.84 -11.60
CA LEU A 143 14.69 17.49 -11.28
C LEU A 143 15.65 17.44 -12.48
N ALA A 144 15.72 16.31 -13.18
CA ALA A 144 16.53 16.18 -14.39
C ALA A 144 16.07 17.13 -15.52
N ALA A 145 14.76 17.43 -15.58
CA ALA A 145 14.17 18.36 -16.54
C ALA A 145 14.27 19.85 -16.12
N GLY A 146 14.91 20.17 -14.99
CA GLY A 146 15.11 21.54 -14.52
C GLY A 146 14.11 22.03 -13.48
N GLY A 147 13.32 21.13 -12.89
CA GLY A 147 12.49 21.43 -11.73
C GLY A 147 13.31 21.59 -10.45
N VAL A 148 12.69 22.17 -9.41
CA VAL A 148 13.32 22.40 -8.10
C VAL A 148 12.62 21.58 -7.03
N LEU A 149 13.37 20.79 -6.26
CA LEU A 149 12.82 20.03 -5.13
C LEU A 149 12.44 21.00 -4.00
N GLU A 150 11.16 21.05 -3.65
CA GLU A 150 10.68 21.80 -2.48
C GLU A 150 10.56 20.87 -1.27
N ARG A 151 9.98 19.68 -1.46
CA ARG A 151 9.79 18.68 -0.40
C ARG A 151 10.13 17.28 -0.93
N PRO A 152 11.08 16.57 -0.29
CA PRO A 152 11.39 15.17 -0.62
C PRO A 152 10.14 14.28 -0.60
N VAL A 153 10.14 13.24 -1.43
CA VAL A 153 9.11 12.22 -1.39
C VAL A 153 9.23 11.45 -0.07
N ALA A 154 8.12 11.33 0.64
CA ALA A 154 8.03 10.56 1.87
C ALA A 154 6.69 9.83 1.97
N ASP A 155 6.66 8.77 2.77
CA ASP A 155 5.43 8.06 3.11
C ASP A 155 4.65 8.84 4.19
N ALA A 156 3.33 8.83 4.05
CA ALA A 156 2.39 9.40 5.00
C ALA A 156 1.13 8.51 5.09
N PRO A 157 0.30 8.65 6.14
CA PRO A 157 -0.92 7.85 6.30
C PRO A 157 -1.91 7.94 5.12
N TYR A 158 -1.83 9.02 4.34
CA TYR A 158 -2.66 9.29 3.16
C TYR A 158 -1.92 9.05 1.83
N GLY A 159 -0.84 8.26 1.85
CA GLY A 159 -0.08 7.86 0.67
C GLY A 159 1.33 8.42 0.64
N ARG A 160 2.00 8.20 -0.48
CA ARG A 160 3.39 8.65 -0.70
C ARG A 160 3.36 9.94 -1.51
N SER A 161 4.06 10.98 -1.08
CA SER A 161 4.07 12.25 -1.82
C SER A 161 5.32 13.08 -1.62
N GLY A 162 5.67 13.87 -2.65
CA GLY A 162 6.70 14.91 -2.63
C GLY A 162 6.18 16.20 -3.26
N VAL A 163 7.01 17.24 -3.26
CA VAL A 163 6.70 18.52 -3.90
C VAL A 163 7.87 19.01 -4.74
N VAL A 164 7.58 19.33 -6.00
CA VAL A 164 8.52 19.92 -6.95
C VAL A 164 7.93 21.21 -7.52
N LEU A 165 8.78 22.20 -7.79
CA LEU A 165 8.43 23.38 -8.57
C LEU A 165 8.86 23.17 -10.02
N ASP A 166 8.00 23.47 -10.99
CA ASP A 166 8.40 23.51 -12.39
C ASP A 166 9.20 24.79 -12.72
N PRO A 167 9.80 24.91 -13.92
CA PRO A 167 10.60 26.09 -14.29
C PRO A 167 9.84 27.43 -14.30
N SER A 168 8.50 27.40 -14.41
CA SER A 168 7.64 28.58 -14.29
C SER A 168 7.23 28.87 -12.85
N GLY A 169 7.64 28.03 -11.89
CA GLY A 169 7.36 28.16 -10.47
C GLY A 169 6.02 27.59 -10.03
N HIS A 170 5.31 26.81 -10.87
CA HIS A 170 4.10 26.14 -10.41
C HIS A 170 4.46 25.01 -9.46
N ARG A 171 3.68 24.88 -8.38
CA ARG A 171 3.92 23.91 -7.32
C ARG A 171 3.15 22.62 -7.57
N TRP A 172 3.88 21.53 -7.75
CA TRP A 172 3.35 20.21 -8.05
C TRP A 172 3.48 19.28 -6.85
N MET A 173 2.35 18.84 -6.32
CA MET A 173 2.27 17.75 -5.34
C MET A 173 2.18 16.42 -6.11
N VAL A 174 3.31 15.76 -6.27
CA VAL A 174 3.37 14.43 -6.90
C VAL A 174 3.06 13.40 -5.83
N ALA A 175 1.96 12.67 -6.03
CA ALA A 175 1.42 11.79 -5.00
C ALA A 175 1.02 10.44 -5.58
N ARG A 176 0.95 9.47 -4.70
CA ARG A 176 0.29 8.19 -4.91
C ARG A 176 -0.59 7.92 -3.71
N ALA A 177 -1.90 7.79 -3.94
CA ALA A 177 -2.81 7.30 -2.91
C ALA A 177 -2.33 5.95 -2.35
N PRO A 178 -2.57 5.68 -1.06
CA PRO A 178 -2.22 4.39 -0.49
C PRO A 178 -3.06 3.31 -1.16
N ALA A 179 -2.47 2.13 -1.39
CA ALA A 179 -3.20 1.04 -1.99
C ALA A 179 -4.33 0.60 -1.05
N ALA A 180 -5.55 0.53 -1.58
CA ALA A 180 -6.67 -0.07 -0.86
C ALA A 180 -6.28 -1.48 -0.42
N ALA A 181 -6.50 -1.80 0.85
CA ALA A 181 -6.18 -3.12 1.36
C ALA A 181 -7.08 -4.18 0.74
N ARG A 182 -6.50 -5.30 0.34
CA ARG A 182 -7.25 -6.49 -0.07
C ARG A 182 -7.50 -7.35 1.17
N PRO A 183 -8.55 -8.19 1.19
CA PRO A 183 -8.67 -9.23 2.20
C PRO A 183 -7.36 -10.01 2.34
N GLY A 184 -6.88 -10.16 3.58
CA GLY A 184 -5.59 -10.77 3.91
C GLY A 184 -4.39 -9.83 3.95
N ASP A 185 -4.47 -8.59 3.45
CA ASP A 185 -3.42 -7.59 3.69
C ASP A 185 -3.48 -7.06 5.13
N VAL A 186 -2.35 -6.61 5.65
CA VAL A 186 -2.26 -5.94 6.95
C VAL A 186 -2.72 -4.49 6.80
N VAL A 187 -3.67 -4.07 7.62
CA VAL A 187 -4.20 -2.69 7.68
C VAL A 187 -3.87 -1.99 8.99
N TYR A 188 -3.43 -2.76 9.98
CA TYR A 188 -3.06 -2.28 11.29
C TYR A 188 -1.81 -3.00 11.76
N ALA A 189 -0.82 -2.24 12.23
CA ALA A 189 0.38 -2.81 12.83
C ALA A 189 0.76 -1.99 14.06
N SER A 190 1.04 -2.66 15.17
CA SER A 190 1.54 -2.00 16.38
C SER A 190 2.61 -2.84 17.07
N LEU A 191 3.70 -2.18 17.46
CA LEU A 191 4.71 -2.77 18.34
C LEU A 191 4.14 -2.83 19.75
N TRP A 192 3.93 -4.05 20.24
CA TRP A 192 3.56 -4.32 21.62
C TRP A 192 4.82 -4.44 22.46
N THR A 193 4.86 -3.66 23.53
CA THR A 193 6.02 -3.47 24.39
C THR A 193 5.59 -3.25 25.83
N PRO A 194 6.42 -3.53 26.85
CA PRO A 194 6.06 -3.22 28.24
C PRO A 194 5.89 -1.71 28.50
N ASP A 195 6.72 -0.86 27.88
CA ASP A 195 6.69 0.60 28.04
C ASP A 195 6.86 1.28 26.67
N ALA A 196 5.77 1.89 26.17
CA ALA A 196 5.74 2.54 24.86
C ALA A 196 6.63 3.80 24.78
N PRO A 197 6.58 4.76 25.72
CA PRO A 197 7.52 5.89 25.76
C PRO A 197 9.00 5.47 25.76
N ARG A 198 9.36 4.45 26.54
CA ARG A 198 10.73 3.93 26.58
C ARG A 198 11.15 3.30 25.25
N THR A 199 10.26 2.54 24.62
CA THR A 199 10.50 1.97 23.28
C THR A 199 10.68 3.07 22.22
N ALA A 200 9.87 4.13 22.29
CA ALA A 200 10.00 5.28 21.39
C ALA A 200 11.32 6.02 21.59
N ALA A 201 11.77 6.20 22.84
CA ALA A 201 13.09 6.78 23.12
C ALA A 201 14.22 5.90 22.57
N PHE A 202 14.13 4.58 22.76
CA PHE A 202 15.07 3.61 22.19
C PHE A 202 15.13 3.70 20.65
N LEU A 203 13.98 3.65 19.97
CA LEU A 203 13.92 3.68 18.49
C LEU A 203 14.35 5.05 17.93
N THR A 204 14.08 6.14 18.65
CA THR A 204 14.63 7.47 18.34
C THR A 204 16.16 7.43 18.38
N ALA A 205 16.75 6.89 19.44
CA ALA A 205 18.20 6.83 19.60
C ALA A 205 18.88 5.85 18.62
N ALA A 206 18.26 4.69 18.37
CA ALA A 206 18.86 3.63 17.56
C ALA A 206 18.64 3.82 16.06
N LEU A 207 17.46 4.33 15.65
CA LEU A 207 17.02 4.36 14.25
C LEU A 207 16.59 5.76 13.78
N GLY A 208 16.67 6.78 14.64
CA GLY A 208 16.29 8.15 14.29
C GLY A 208 14.78 8.36 14.09
N TRP A 209 13.95 7.45 14.62
CA TRP A 209 12.50 7.56 14.47
C TRP A 209 11.95 8.74 15.27
N THR A 210 10.81 9.25 14.83
CA THR A 210 10.05 10.27 15.57
C THR A 210 8.66 9.75 15.83
N THR A 211 8.08 10.12 16.99
CA THR A 211 6.76 9.65 17.39
C THR A 211 5.84 10.78 17.81
N THR A 212 4.55 10.63 17.53
CA THR A 212 3.49 11.50 18.02
C THR A 212 2.57 10.73 18.96
N ALA A 213 1.74 11.45 19.73
CA ALA A 213 0.68 10.81 20.49
C ALA A 213 -0.27 10.05 19.55
N GLY A 214 -0.69 8.85 19.96
CA GLY A 214 -1.70 8.08 19.25
C GLY A 214 -3.11 8.57 19.52
N ASP A 215 -4.03 8.23 18.61
CA ASP A 215 -5.40 8.74 18.58
C ASP A 215 -6.23 8.30 19.80
N ASP A 216 -5.93 7.13 20.35
CA ASP A 216 -6.71 6.49 21.43
C ASP A 216 -6.14 6.74 22.84
N GLY A 217 -5.15 7.64 22.98
CA GLY A 217 -4.61 8.05 24.28
C GLY A 217 -3.76 7.01 25.05
N GLY A 218 -3.70 5.76 24.57
CA GLY A 218 -2.97 4.66 25.21
C GLY A 218 -1.60 4.32 24.59
N GLY A 219 -1.17 4.99 23.52
CA GLY A 219 0.07 4.65 22.81
C GLY A 219 0.61 5.78 21.94
N LEU A 220 1.67 5.47 21.20
CA LEU A 220 2.38 6.37 20.31
C LEU A 220 2.23 5.93 18.84
N ARG A 221 2.44 6.86 17.91
CA ARG A 221 2.51 6.59 16.47
C ARG A 221 3.87 6.98 15.95
N VAL A 222 4.46 6.14 15.12
CA VAL A 222 5.71 6.48 14.42
C VAL A 222 5.38 7.39 13.25
N ALA A 223 5.93 8.61 13.26
CA ALA A 223 5.64 9.64 12.27
C ALA A 223 6.02 9.17 10.85
N GLY A 224 5.22 9.56 9.86
CA GLY A 224 5.43 9.13 8.46
C GLY A 224 5.15 7.65 8.21
N SER A 225 4.52 6.94 9.16
CA SER A 225 4.16 5.53 9.02
C SER A 225 2.76 5.24 9.57
N GLY A 226 2.25 4.04 9.29
CA GLY A 226 1.04 3.50 9.92
C GLY A 226 1.29 2.78 11.25
N LEU A 227 2.55 2.71 11.72
CA LEU A 227 2.96 1.87 12.85
C LEU A 227 2.66 2.52 14.21
N GLY A 228 1.93 1.80 15.06
CA GLY A 228 1.76 2.15 16.47
C GLY A 228 2.87 1.58 17.37
N ILE A 229 3.09 2.20 18.52
CA ILE A 229 3.83 1.64 19.65
C ILE A 229 2.89 1.69 20.86
N VAL A 230 2.49 0.53 21.37
CA VAL A 230 1.46 0.42 22.40
C VAL A 230 1.93 -0.47 23.54
N PRO A 231 1.60 -0.15 24.80
CA PRO A 231 1.75 -1.07 25.90
C PRO A 231 0.93 -2.34 25.63
N GLY A 232 1.55 -3.51 25.77
CA GLY A 232 0.88 -4.78 25.48
C GLY A 232 1.36 -5.91 26.40
N PRO A 233 0.55 -6.97 26.57
CA PRO A 233 0.91 -8.11 27.41
C PRO A 233 2.05 -8.95 26.79
N GLU A 234 2.20 -8.89 25.47
CA GLU A 234 3.20 -9.64 24.71
C GLU A 234 4.21 -8.70 24.05
N ARG A 235 5.30 -9.27 23.56
CA ARG A 235 6.38 -8.54 22.88
C ARG A 235 6.45 -8.95 21.42
N GLY A 236 6.42 -7.95 20.55
CA GLY A 236 6.52 -8.17 19.11
C GLY A 236 5.55 -7.29 18.36
N LEU A 237 5.33 -7.62 17.10
CA LEU A 237 4.40 -6.88 16.25
C LEU A 237 3.01 -7.51 16.31
N PHE A 238 2.01 -6.75 16.71
CA PHE A 238 0.62 -7.13 16.55
C PHE A 238 0.12 -6.70 15.17
N LEU A 239 -0.58 -7.59 14.47
CA LEU A 239 -1.07 -7.39 13.12
C LEU A 239 -2.60 -7.43 13.07
N GLY A 240 -3.20 -6.48 12.37
CA GLY A 240 -4.61 -6.50 11.99
C GLY A 240 -4.76 -6.70 10.49
N PHE A 241 -5.52 -7.71 10.09
CA PHE A 241 -5.72 -8.11 8.70
C PHE A 241 -7.09 -7.66 8.18
N ALA A 242 -7.12 -7.13 6.97
CA ALA A 242 -8.36 -6.80 6.30
C ALA A 242 -9.16 -8.07 5.98
N VAL A 243 -10.47 -8.01 6.17
CA VAL A 243 -11.42 -9.05 5.75
C VAL A 243 -12.61 -8.41 5.05
N ALA A 244 -13.19 -9.15 4.10
CA ALA A 244 -14.39 -8.69 3.39
C ALA A 244 -15.64 -8.70 4.30
N ASP A 245 -15.74 -9.73 5.14
CA ASP A 245 -16.85 -9.94 6.09
C ASP A 245 -16.29 -10.41 7.44
N LEU A 246 -16.37 -9.54 8.44
CA LEU A 246 -15.81 -9.76 9.77
C LEU A 246 -16.58 -10.81 10.56
N ASP A 247 -17.91 -10.84 10.46
CA ASP A 247 -18.73 -11.80 11.21
C ASP A 247 -18.45 -13.22 10.72
N THR A 248 -18.35 -13.38 9.39
CA THR A 248 -17.94 -14.65 8.76
C THR A 248 -16.52 -15.03 9.16
N ALA A 249 -15.57 -14.10 9.09
CA ALA A 249 -14.18 -14.40 9.42
C ALA A 249 -14.00 -14.78 10.91
N VAL A 250 -14.71 -14.14 11.83
CA VAL A 250 -14.75 -14.49 13.26
C VAL A 250 -15.25 -15.92 13.46
N ALA A 251 -16.32 -16.32 12.77
CA ALA A 251 -16.82 -17.69 12.82
C ALA A 251 -15.78 -18.70 12.29
N VAL A 252 -15.08 -18.36 11.20
CA VAL A 252 -14.02 -19.20 10.63
C VAL A 252 -12.83 -19.33 11.58
N VAL A 253 -12.39 -18.26 12.26
CA VAL A 253 -11.33 -18.33 13.28
C VAL A 253 -11.68 -19.33 14.37
N ARG A 254 -12.90 -19.24 14.92
CA ARG A 254 -13.39 -20.16 15.97
C ARG A 254 -13.45 -21.60 15.46
N ALA A 255 -13.92 -21.82 14.23
CA ALA A 255 -14.00 -23.15 13.63
C ALA A 255 -12.62 -23.75 13.31
N ALA A 256 -11.62 -22.91 13.00
CA ALA A 256 -10.24 -23.32 12.73
C ALA A 256 -9.41 -23.60 14.01
N GLY A 257 -10.03 -23.51 15.20
CA GLY A 257 -9.38 -23.80 16.48
C GLY A 257 -8.75 -22.59 17.16
N GLY A 258 -8.94 -21.39 16.61
CA GLY A 258 -8.56 -20.14 17.26
C GLY A 258 -9.66 -19.59 18.17
N THR A 259 -9.39 -18.44 18.78
CA THR A 259 -10.38 -17.66 19.54
C THR A 259 -10.56 -16.29 18.92
N ALA A 260 -11.77 -15.73 19.03
CA ALA A 260 -12.08 -14.42 18.50
C ALA A 260 -13.09 -13.72 19.41
N ALA A 261 -12.82 -12.46 19.74
CA ALA A 261 -13.75 -11.58 20.43
C ALA A 261 -14.95 -11.23 19.54
N GLU A 262 -16.01 -10.70 20.14
CA GLU A 262 -17.13 -10.15 19.38
C GLU A 262 -16.68 -8.88 18.63
N PRO A 263 -17.14 -8.68 17.37
CA PRO A 263 -16.86 -7.48 16.60
C PRO A 263 -17.25 -6.18 17.32
N GLN A 264 -16.40 -5.17 17.23
CA GLN A 264 -16.60 -3.84 17.81
C GLN A 264 -16.26 -2.73 16.80
N ASP A 265 -17.00 -1.63 16.83
CA ASP A 265 -16.66 -0.44 16.04
C ASP A 265 -15.50 0.32 16.69
N ARG A 266 -14.34 0.33 16.02
CA ARG A 266 -13.11 1.02 16.46
C ARG A 266 -12.23 1.34 15.26
N HIS A 267 -11.38 2.37 15.37
CA HIS A 267 -10.39 2.71 14.32
C HIS A 267 -11.01 3.05 12.96
N GLY A 268 -12.24 3.59 12.93
CA GLY A 268 -12.94 3.91 11.68
C GLY A 268 -13.47 2.70 10.91
N GLY A 269 -13.51 1.51 11.52
CA GLY A 269 -14.13 0.31 10.97
C GLY A 269 -14.62 -0.64 12.07
N ARG A 270 -14.88 -1.89 11.70
CA ARG A 270 -15.20 -2.97 12.63
C ARG A 270 -13.96 -3.82 12.87
N VAL A 271 -13.68 -4.16 14.12
CA VAL A 271 -12.50 -4.93 14.54
C VAL A 271 -12.93 -6.11 15.42
N ALA A 272 -12.25 -7.25 15.27
CA ALA A 272 -12.30 -8.34 16.23
C ALA A 272 -10.88 -8.79 16.59
N ASP A 273 -10.53 -8.74 17.87
CA ASP A 273 -9.26 -9.26 18.38
C ASP A 273 -9.34 -10.80 18.47
N CYS A 274 -8.30 -11.48 18.01
CA CYS A 274 -8.24 -12.91 17.78
C CYS A 274 -6.94 -13.52 18.32
N VAL A 275 -6.96 -14.83 18.54
CA VAL A 275 -5.76 -15.65 18.80
C VAL A 275 -5.83 -16.87 17.87
N ASP A 276 -4.74 -17.19 17.19
CA ASP A 276 -4.69 -18.36 16.31
C ASP A 276 -4.68 -19.69 17.10
N ASP A 277 -4.62 -20.81 16.38
CA ASP A 277 -4.62 -22.15 16.98
C ASP A 277 -3.28 -22.52 17.67
N GLN A 278 -2.32 -21.60 17.68
CA GLN A 278 -0.97 -21.75 18.23
C GLN A 278 -0.59 -20.65 19.22
N GLY A 279 -1.53 -19.77 19.58
CA GLY A 279 -1.37 -18.74 20.60
C GLY A 279 -0.92 -17.37 20.08
N LEU A 280 -0.86 -17.12 18.77
CA LEU A 280 -0.51 -15.81 18.23
C LEU A 280 -1.71 -14.88 18.23
N ALA A 281 -1.59 -13.75 18.94
CA ALA A 281 -2.59 -12.68 18.91
C ALA A 281 -2.55 -11.89 17.58
N PHE A 282 -3.73 -11.61 17.02
CA PHE A 282 -3.92 -10.77 15.83
C PHE A 282 -5.30 -10.12 15.85
N ALA A 283 -5.59 -9.22 14.90
CA ALA A 283 -6.93 -8.66 14.71
C ALA A 283 -7.45 -8.91 13.29
N LEU A 284 -8.77 -8.94 13.17
CA LEU A 284 -9.49 -8.85 11.90
C LEU A 284 -10.14 -7.48 11.80
N PHE A 285 -10.11 -6.86 10.61
CA PHE A 285 -10.65 -5.53 10.37
C PHE A 285 -11.52 -5.50 9.11
N GLN A 286 -12.69 -4.89 9.21
CA GLN A 286 -13.57 -4.57 8.09
C GLN A 286 -13.90 -3.08 8.09
N GLY A 287 -13.48 -2.36 7.06
CA GLY A 287 -13.74 -0.93 6.93
C GLY A 287 -12.85 -0.27 5.86
N PRO A 288 -12.97 1.05 5.67
CA PRO A 288 -12.03 1.80 4.86
C PRO A 288 -10.64 1.71 5.49
N GLY A 289 -9.70 1.06 4.80
CA GLY A 289 -8.35 0.83 5.30
C GLY A 289 -7.34 0.75 4.16
N SER A 290 -6.16 1.26 4.41
CA SER A 290 -5.01 1.14 3.51
C SER A 290 -4.09 0.05 4.00
N ALA A 291 -3.47 -0.68 3.08
CA ALA A 291 -2.44 -1.64 3.47
C ALA A 291 -1.27 -0.91 4.13
N VAL A 292 -0.70 -1.51 5.18
CA VAL A 292 0.48 -0.96 5.85
C VAL A 292 1.73 -1.34 5.04
N ASP A 293 2.50 -0.32 4.65
CA ASP A 293 3.72 -0.51 3.84
C ASP A 293 5.00 -0.72 4.69
N ALA A 294 4.96 -0.49 6.01
CA ALA A 294 6.06 -0.70 6.94
C ALA A 294 5.66 -1.61 8.12
N PRO A 295 6.48 -2.58 8.54
CA PRO A 295 7.89 -2.81 8.21
C PRO A 295 8.11 -3.45 6.83
N ALA A 296 9.35 -3.44 6.34
CA ALA A 296 9.70 -3.93 5.00
C ALA A 296 9.47 -5.45 4.79
N PHE A 297 9.44 -6.19 5.89
CA PHE A 297 9.08 -7.60 5.98
C PHE A 297 8.65 -7.94 7.41
N VAL A 298 7.70 -8.86 7.55
CA VAL A 298 7.30 -9.43 8.84
C VAL A 298 7.49 -10.95 8.81
N GLU A 299 8.07 -11.52 9.87
CA GLU A 299 8.15 -12.96 10.06
C GLU A 299 7.19 -13.39 11.15
N ILE A 300 6.18 -14.19 10.80
CA ILE A 300 5.36 -14.93 11.75
C ILE A 300 6.15 -16.19 12.14
N ARG A 301 6.62 -16.21 13.38
CA ARG A 301 7.23 -17.39 14.01
C ARG A 301 6.13 -18.20 14.67
N VAL A 302 6.12 -19.49 14.42
CA VAL A 302 5.14 -20.43 14.98
C VAL A 302 5.81 -21.74 15.38
N PRO A 303 5.20 -22.52 16.28
CA PRO A 303 5.62 -23.90 16.51
C PRO A 303 5.55 -24.76 15.24
N ASP A 304 4.44 -24.70 14.50
CA ASP A 304 4.18 -25.55 13.33
C ASP A 304 3.66 -24.75 12.11
N THR A 305 4.46 -24.75 11.04
CA THR A 305 4.09 -24.07 9.77
C THR A 305 3.04 -24.81 8.97
N VAL A 306 2.82 -26.11 9.17
CA VAL A 306 1.73 -26.85 8.52
C VAL A 306 0.41 -26.35 9.07
N ARG A 307 0.29 -26.30 10.40
CA ARG A 307 -0.90 -25.77 11.08
C ARG A 307 -1.16 -24.31 10.76
N ALA A 308 -0.13 -23.47 10.85
CA ALA A 308 -0.27 -22.04 10.57
C ALA A 308 -0.73 -21.78 9.13
N ARG A 309 -0.19 -22.52 8.15
CA ARG A 309 -0.63 -22.39 6.74
C ARG A 309 -2.07 -22.84 6.54
N ALA A 310 -2.51 -23.92 7.19
CA ALA A 310 -3.91 -24.33 7.16
C ALA A 310 -4.83 -23.27 7.78
N PHE A 311 -4.44 -22.73 8.93
CA PHE A 311 -5.19 -21.69 9.64
C PHE A 311 -5.31 -20.40 8.82
N TYR A 312 -4.19 -19.78 8.46
CA TYR A 312 -4.19 -18.50 7.73
C TYR A 312 -4.67 -18.65 6.28
N GLY A 313 -4.46 -19.80 5.64
CA GLY A 313 -5.07 -20.11 4.35
C GLY A 313 -6.59 -20.14 4.41
N THR A 314 -7.17 -20.66 5.50
CA THR A 314 -8.61 -20.73 5.70
C THR A 314 -9.21 -19.39 6.14
N VAL A 315 -8.58 -18.71 7.09
CA VAL A 315 -9.10 -17.47 7.70
C VAL A 315 -8.90 -16.26 6.79
N LEU A 316 -7.72 -16.13 6.17
CA LEU A 316 -7.32 -14.95 5.40
C LEU A 316 -7.29 -15.19 3.88
N GLY A 317 -7.56 -16.42 3.43
CA GLY A 317 -7.47 -16.79 2.02
C GLY A 317 -6.03 -16.79 1.49
N TRP A 318 -5.03 -16.92 2.37
CA TRP A 318 -3.63 -16.87 1.97
C TRP A 318 -3.21 -18.11 1.19
N GLY A 319 -2.45 -17.87 0.12
CA GLY A 319 -1.58 -18.88 -0.48
C GLY A 319 -0.20 -18.86 0.16
N PHE A 320 0.61 -19.90 -0.12
CA PHE A 320 1.97 -19.99 0.40
C PHE A 320 2.95 -20.49 -0.66
N ARG A 321 4.05 -19.78 -0.82
CA ARG A 321 5.20 -20.20 -1.64
C ARG A 321 6.39 -20.56 -0.74
N PRO A 322 7.17 -21.60 -1.05
CA PRO A 322 8.40 -21.87 -0.30
C PRO A 322 9.32 -20.64 -0.25
N GLY A 323 9.92 -20.42 0.91
CA GLY A 323 10.95 -19.41 1.10
C GLY A 323 12.32 -19.85 0.60
N HIS A 324 13.27 -18.91 0.61
CA HIS A 324 14.65 -19.21 0.20
C HIS A 324 15.40 -20.01 1.27
N VAL A 325 14.96 -19.93 2.52
CA VAL A 325 15.48 -20.73 3.62
C VAL A 325 14.61 -21.99 3.76
N PRO A 326 15.19 -23.20 3.83
CA PRO A 326 14.41 -24.43 4.03
C PRO A 326 13.50 -24.35 5.26
N GLY A 327 12.26 -24.82 5.12
CA GLY A 327 11.26 -24.77 6.20
C GLY A 327 10.57 -23.42 6.40
N THR A 328 10.93 -22.40 5.61
CA THR A 328 10.23 -21.10 5.60
C THR A 328 9.25 -20.99 4.44
N TRP A 329 8.24 -20.15 4.60
CA TRP A 329 7.17 -19.93 3.62
C TRP A 329 6.90 -18.44 3.46
N ASN A 330 6.46 -18.00 2.29
CA ASN A 330 6.00 -16.64 2.03
C ASN A 330 4.50 -16.65 1.76
N GLY A 331 3.75 -15.79 2.44
CA GLY A 331 2.32 -15.60 2.21
C GLY A 331 2.03 -14.90 0.88
N THR A 332 0.93 -15.28 0.25
CA THR A 332 0.40 -14.64 -0.96
C THR A 332 -1.10 -14.36 -0.83
N VAL A 333 -1.58 -13.31 -1.48
CA VAL A 333 -3.01 -13.01 -1.66
C VAL A 333 -3.28 -13.11 -3.15
N GLY A 334 -3.96 -14.18 -3.57
CA GLY A 334 -3.99 -14.60 -4.98
C GLY A 334 -2.57 -14.89 -5.49
N ASP A 335 -2.21 -14.32 -6.64
CA ASP A 335 -0.88 -14.47 -7.25
C ASP A 335 0.17 -13.50 -6.71
N ASP A 336 -0.27 -12.49 -5.96
CA ASP A 336 0.55 -11.42 -5.40
C ASP A 336 1.08 -11.75 -4.01
N ARG A 337 2.11 -11.03 -3.57
CA ARG A 337 2.61 -11.10 -2.18
C ARG A 337 1.65 -10.39 -1.22
N THR A 338 1.65 -10.81 0.04
CA THR A 338 1.02 -10.06 1.14
C THR A 338 1.65 -8.68 1.32
N ARG A 339 0.92 -7.75 1.94
CA ARG A 339 1.39 -6.41 2.30
C ARG A 339 1.27 -6.19 3.82
N PRO A 340 2.38 -5.92 4.55
CA PRO A 340 3.76 -6.03 4.07
C PRO A 340 4.09 -7.49 3.72
N ARG A 341 5.27 -7.71 3.12
CA ARG A 341 5.70 -9.07 2.79
C ARG A 341 5.82 -9.90 4.07
N THR A 342 5.10 -11.02 4.10
CA THR A 342 4.99 -11.88 5.29
C THR A 342 5.65 -13.22 5.03
N GLY A 343 6.58 -13.60 5.90
CA GLY A 343 7.12 -14.94 5.98
C GLY A 343 6.56 -15.73 7.17
N LEU A 344 6.56 -17.04 7.05
CA LEU A 344 6.32 -17.99 8.13
C LEU A 344 7.57 -18.83 8.37
N SER A 345 7.90 -19.07 9.65
CA SER A 345 8.95 -20.00 10.05
C SER A 345 8.48 -20.86 11.23
N GLY A 346 8.89 -22.14 11.25
CA GLY A 346 8.47 -23.15 12.22
C GLY A 346 9.54 -23.49 13.25
N GLY A 347 9.18 -24.28 14.26
CA GLY A 347 10.10 -24.79 15.27
C GLY A 347 10.41 -23.80 16.39
N HIS A 348 9.55 -22.81 16.59
CA HIS A 348 9.67 -21.84 17.69
C HIS A 348 8.80 -22.25 18.87
N ASP A 349 9.29 -22.05 20.10
CA ASP A 349 8.55 -22.40 21.32
C ASP A 349 7.29 -21.56 21.50
N THR A 350 7.33 -20.30 21.08
CA THR A 350 6.23 -19.34 21.18
C THR A 350 5.96 -18.70 19.83
N ALA A 351 4.67 -18.49 19.54
CA ALA A 351 4.27 -17.78 18.35
C ALA A 351 4.43 -16.26 18.57
N LEU A 352 5.10 -15.57 17.63
CA LEU A 352 5.25 -14.12 17.66
C LEU A 352 5.59 -13.57 16.27
N VAL A 353 5.28 -12.29 16.04
CA VAL A 353 5.67 -11.62 14.79
C VAL A 353 6.91 -10.76 15.01
N VAL A 354 7.95 -11.00 14.21
CA VAL A 354 9.20 -10.22 14.22
C VAL A 354 9.26 -9.30 13.00
N PRO A 355 9.24 -7.97 13.20
CA PRO A 355 9.42 -7.01 12.12
C PRO A 355 10.86 -6.96 11.65
N THR A 356 11.07 -6.69 10.36
CA THR A 356 12.38 -6.39 9.77
C THR A 356 12.37 -5.00 9.17
N TRP A 357 13.31 -4.15 9.61
CA TRP A 357 13.50 -2.80 9.10
C TRP A 357 14.72 -2.71 8.21
N ASP A 358 14.57 -2.03 7.08
CA ASP A 358 15.70 -1.74 6.20
C ASP A 358 16.48 -0.55 6.74
N VAL A 359 17.81 -0.67 6.76
CA VAL A 359 18.74 0.37 7.16
C VAL A 359 19.78 0.60 6.06
N PRO A 360 20.21 1.86 5.84
CA PRO A 360 21.22 2.17 4.82
C PRO A 360 22.63 1.72 5.23
N ASP A 361 22.87 1.58 6.54
CA ASP A 361 24.14 1.14 7.12
C ASP A 361 23.84 0.19 8.29
N LEU A 362 24.09 -1.10 8.10
CA LEU A 362 23.80 -2.11 9.11
C LEU A 362 24.75 -2.01 10.30
N ASP A 363 26.04 -1.77 10.08
CA ASP A 363 27.03 -1.78 11.16
C ASP A 363 26.81 -0.58 12.09
N ALA A 364 26.55 0.61 11.52
CA ALA A 364 26.20 1.79 12.29
C ALA A 364 24.90 1.59 13.09
N ALA A 365 23.87 1.01 12.46
CA ALA A 365 22.60 0.76 13.14
C ALA A 365 22.73 -0.28 14.27
N LEU A 366 23.52 -1.34 14.09
CA LEU A 366 23.78 -2.33 15.13
C LEU A 366 24.58 -1.74 16.30
N ALA A 367 25.55 -0.86 16.02
CA ALA A 367 26.25 -0.12 17.07
C ALA A 367 25.32 0.79 17.85
N ALA A 368 24.42 1.52 17.17
CA ALA A 368 23.43 2.39 17.79
C ALA A 368 22.43 1.62 18.67
N VAL A 369 21.97 0.44 18.22
CA VAL A 369 21.12 -0.47 19.02
C VAL A 369 21.80 -0.84 20.34
N ARG A 370 23.08 -1.24 20.30
CA ARG A 370 23.84 -1.60 21.51
C ARG A 370 24.05 -0.39 22.42
N ALA A 371 24.37 0.77 21.85
CA ALA A 371 24.58 2.01 22.60
C ALA A 371 23.29 2.50 23.29
N ALA A 372 22.12 2.27 22.69
CA ALA A 372 20.81 2.57 23.27
C ALA A 372 20.35 1.53 24.33
N GLY A 373 21.17 0.53 24.65
CA GLY A 373 20.87 -0.49 25.67
C GLY A 373 20.16 -1.74 25.15
N GLY A 374 19.99 -1.87 23.83
CA GLY A 374 19.42 -3.05 23.20
C GLY A 374 20.46 -4.14 22.93
N THR A 375 20.01 -5.25 22.35
CA THR A 375 20.88 -6.35 21.92
C THR A 375 20.91 -6.46 20.41
N ALA A 376 22.07 -6.78 19.84
CA ALA A 376 22.26 -6.98 18.41
C ALA A 376 23.16 -8.19 18.18
N GLY A 377 22.60 -9.22 17.52
CA GLY A 377 23.30 -10.43 17.13
C GLY A 377 24.20 -10.23 15.92
N ALA A 378 24.85 -11.32 15.49
CA ALA A 378 25.69 -11.31 14.29
C ALA A 378 24.85 -11.11 13.03
N ALA A 379 25.34 -10.29 12.10
CA ALA A 379 24.78 -10.20 10.78
C ALA A 379 25.02 -11.50 10.02
N THR A 380 23.98 -11.99 9.34
CA THR A 380 24.03 -13.19 8.51
C THR A 380 23.69 -12.84 7.08
N GLU A 381 24.41 -13.46 6.14
CA GLU A 381 24.16 -13.28 4.72
C GLU A 381 22.93 -14.06 4.29
N GLN A 382 21.97 -13.35 3.70
CA GLN A 382 20.74 -13.90 3.13
C GLN A 382 20.66 -13.51 1.65
N PRO A 383 19.89 -14.26 0.82
CA PRO A 383 19.73 -13.94 -0.60
C PRO A 383 19.23 -12.51 -0.89
N PHE A 384 18.59 -11.87 0.09
CA PHE A 384 17.96 -10.56 -0.01
C PHE A 384 18.68 -9.45 0.77
N GLY A 385 19.85 -9.73 1.35
CA GLY A 385 20.63 -8.74 2.12
C GLY A 385 21.36 -9.33 3.32
N LEU A 386 22.12 -8.48 4.02
CA LEU A 386 22.66 -8.81 5.34
C LEU A 386 21.58 -8.55 6.39
N VAL A 387 21.33 -9.52 7.26
CA VAL A 387 20.28 -9.43 8.29
C VAL A 387 20.84 -9.76 9.66
N ALA A 388 20.56 -8.92 10.64
CA ALA A 388 20.93 -9.14 12.03
C ALA A 388 19.69 -9.16 12.94
N PRO A 389 19.56 -10.14 13.85
CA PRO A 389 18.53 -10.12 14.88
C PRO A 389 18.89 -9.12 15.98
N CYS A 390 17.90 -8.38 16.45
CA CYS A 390 18.05 -7.40 17.50
C CYS A 390 16.89 -7.51 18.50
N ALA A 391 17.07 -6.89 19.66
CA ALA A 391 15.99 -6.56 20.56
C ALA A 391 16.20 -5.18 21.17
N ASP A 392 15.11 -4.48 21.51
CA ASP A 392 15.19 -3.22 22.25
C ASP A 392 15.71 -3.44 23.68
N ASP A 393 15.85 -2.35 24.43
CA ASP A 393 16.30 -2.36 25.84
C ASP A 393 15.27 -2.95 26.82
N GLN A 394 14.13 -3.39 26.30
CA GLN A 394 13.09 -4.11 27.02
C GLN A 394 13.03 -5.57 26.60
N GLY A 395 13.66 -5.97 25.48
CA GLY A 395 13.65 -7.31 24.91
C GLY A 395 12.58 -7.55 23.85
N THR A 396 12.01 -6.50 23.25
CA THR A 396 11.10 -6.59 22.09
C THR A 396 11.91 -6.92 20.83
N PRO A 397 11.66 -8.07 20.17
CA PRO A 397 12.50 -8.54 19.08
C PRO A 397 12.22 -7.83 17.76
N PHE A 398 13.26 -7.61 16.98
CA PHE A 398 13.19 -7.12 15.59
C PHE A 398 14.41 -7.57 14.79
N ARG A 399 14.45 -7.24 13.50
CA ARG A 399 15.61 -7.45 12.64
C ARG A 399 15.96 -6.18 11.90
N LEU A 400 17.26 -5.95 11.70
CA LEU A 400 17.77 -4.93 10.80
C LEU A 400 18.32 -5.61 9.55
N ARG A 401 18.05 -5.00 8.39
CA ARG A 401 18.52 -5.50 7.10
C ARG A 401 19.20 -4.39 6.31
N LEU A 402 20.41 -4.66 5.83
CA LEU A 402 20.97 -3.93 4.70
C LEU A 402 20.59 -4.69 3.42
N ARG A 403 19.75 -4.06 2.59
CA ARG A 403 19.37 -4.65 1.30
C ARG A 403 20.60 -4.75 0.40
N ARG A 404 20.69 -5.84 -0.36
CA ARG A 404 21.57 -5.82 -1.54
C ARG A 404 20.94 -4.90 -2.59
N PRO A 405 21.75 -4.08 -3.28
CA PRO A 405 21.29 -3.23 -4.38
C PRO A 405 20.65 -4.03 -5.51
#